data_AF-A0A173MII5-F1
#
_entry.id   AF-A0A173MII5-F1
#
_cell.length_a   1.000
_cell.length_b   1.000
_cell.length_c   1.000
_cell.angle_alpha   90.00
_cell.angle_beta   90.00
_cell.angle_gamma   90.00
#
_symmetry.space_group_name_H-M   'P 1'
#
loop_
_entity.id
_entity.type
_entity.pdbx_description
1 polymer ?
#
loop_
_entity_poly.entity_id
_entity_poly.type
_entity_poly.pdbx_seq_one_letter_code
_entity_poly.pdbx_strand_id
1 'polypeptide(L)'
;MEAELKKRGILFPPPRQYISIELDNNQETNKIKLTFSAIRIQEMITQNDTVNGIHYHFTDHCTYKNFLCVLNVLCQMHRVQWHMHDGTDIWVFQQSPYYYSSFVMYPDFYP
;
A
#
# COMPACT_ATOMS: atom_id res chain seq x y z
N MET A 1 8.14 1.57 -13.34
CA MET A 1 7.25 0.40 -13.17
C MET A 1 5.87 0.67 -13.76
N GLU A 2 5.17 1.74 -13.35
CA GLU A 2 3.84 2.11 -13.91
C GLU A 2 3.81 2.13 -15.46
N ALA A 3 4.78 2.79 -16.10
CA ALA A 3 4.84 2.91 -17.56
C ALA A 3 4.94 1.55 -18.29
N GLU A 4 5.51 0.53 -17.64
CA GLU A 4 5.61 -0.82 -18.20
C GLU A 4 4.34 -1.63 -17.98
N LEU A 5 3.70 -1.48 -16.82
CA LEU A 5 2.42 -2.11 -16.52
C LEU A 5 1.30 -1.57 -17.42
N LYS A 6 1.29 -0.26 -17.65
CA LYS A 6 0.34 0.41 -18.56
C LYS A 6 0.48 -0.08 -20.01
N LYS A 7 1.71 -0.31 -20.49
CA LYS A 7 1.97 -0.91 -21.81
C LYS A 7 1.39 -2.32 -21.94
N ARG A 8 1.26 -3.04 -20.82
CA ARG A 8 0.67 -4.39 -20.74
C ARG A 8 -0.85 -4.38 -20.49
N GLY A 9 -1.48 -3.20 -20.46
CA GLY A 9 -2.91 -3.06 -20.17
C GLY A 9 -3.27 -3.30 -18.69
N ILE A 10 -2.28 -3.33 -17.80
CA ILE A 10 -2.50 -3.49 -16.36
C ILE A 10 -2.72 -2.10 -15.77
N LEU A 11 -3.89 -1.89 -15.15
CA LEU A 11 -4.19 -0.67 -14.41
C LEU A 11 -3.38 -0.65 -13.11
N PHE A 12 -2.60 0.42 -12.94
CA PHE A 12 -1.70 0.60 -11.81
C PHE A 12 -1.86 2.00 -11.19
N PRO A 13 -2.06 2.11 -9.86
CA PRO A 13 -2.41 1.02 -8.94
C PRO A 13 -3.77 0.39 -9.30
N PRO A 14 -4.12 -0.80 -8.76
CA PRO A 14 -5.43 -1.40 -9.03
C PRO A 14 -6.58 -0.45 -8.65
N PRO A 15 -7.64 -0.31 -9.47
CA PRO A 15 -8.71 0.64 -9.19
C PRO A 15 -9.46 0.25 -7.91
N ARG A 16 -9.33 1.08 -6.87
CA ARG A 16 -9.91 0.88 -5.52
C ARG A 16 -10.22 2.25 -4.89
N GLN A 17 -10.95 2.22 -3.78
CA GLN A 17 -11.17 3.41 -2.96
C GLN A 17 -10.02 3.56 -1.96
N TYR A 18 -9.06 4.43 -2.28
CA TYR A 18 -7.89 4.65 -1.44
C TYR A 18 -8.09 5.82 -0.49
N ILE A 19 -7.83 5.57 0.79
CA ILE A 19 -7.65 6.63 1.77
C ILE A 19 -6.20 7.10 1.68
N SER A 20 -6.00 8.37 1.33
CA SER A 20 -4.67 8.96 1.21
C SER A 20 -4.17 9.49 2.55
N ILE A 21 -2.92 9.17 2.85
CA ILE A 21 -2.20 9.53 4.06
C ILE A 21 -0.90 10.20 3.64
N GLU A 22 -0.94 11.53 3.66
CA GLU A 22 0.23 12.35 3.38
C GLU A 22 1.14 12.42 4.61
N LEU A 23 2.43 12.16 4.41
CA LEU A 23 3.45 12.25 5.45
C LEU A 23 4.42 13.40 5.12
N ASP A 24 4.76 14.19 6.12
CA ASP A 24 5.66 15.34 6.03
C ASP A 24 6.71 15.30 7.16
N ASN A 25 7.33 16.43 7.52
CA ASN A 25 8.30 16.45 8.63
C ASN A 25 7.65 16.56 10.04
N ASN A 26 6.33 16.64 10.14
CA ASN A 26 5.62 16.76 11.42
C ASN A 26 5.42 15.37 12.07
N GLN A 27 6.39 14.98 12.90
CA GLN A 27 6.43 13.66 13.54
C GLN A 27 5.19 13.35 14.40
N GLU A 28 4.66 14.35 15.12
CA GLU A 28 3.50 14.14 16.00
C GLU A 28 2.23 13.88 15.19
N THR A 29 2.01 14.67 14.14
CA THR A 29 0.87 14.49 13.24
C THR A 29 0.98 13.19 12.46
N ASN A 30 2.17 12.86 11.96
CA ASN A 30 2.42 11.60 11.28
C ASN A 30 2.15 10.39 12.19
N LYS A 31 2.50 10.47 13.47
CA LYS A 31 2.20 9.38 14.42
C LYS A 31 0.70 9.10 14.55
N ILE A 32 -0.13 10.15 14.58
CA ILE A 32 -1.59 10.01 14.60
C ILE A 32 -2.09 9.37 13.30
N LYS A 33 -1.62 9.88 12.15
CA LYS A 33 -1.95 9.34 10.81
C LYS A 33 -1.59 7.86 10.68
N LEU A 34 -0.41 7.46 11.15
CA LEU A 34 0.07 6.08 11.14
C LEU A 34 -0.70 5.16 12.10
N THR A 35 -1.14 5.69 13.25
CA THR A 35 -1.98 4.93 14.19
C THR A 35 -3.36 4.67 13.58
N PHE A 36 -3.96 5.70 12.97
CA PHE A 36 -5.21 5.56 12.23
C PHE A 36 -5.08 4.55 11.08
N SER A 37 -4.00 4.63 10.29
CA SER A 37 -3.79 3.74 9.16
C SER A 37 -3.61 2.29 9.59
N ALA A 38 -2.90 2.05 10.69
CA ALA A 38 -2.73 0.71 11.27
C ALA A 38 -4.07 0.09 11.65
N ILE A 39 -4.96 0.85 12.30
CA ILE A 39 -6.32 0.39 12.65
C ILE A 39 -7.10 0.06 11.39
N ARG A 40 -7.09 0.95 10.37
CA ARG A 40 -7.80 0.71 9.11
C ARG A 40 -7.30 -0.52 8.36
N ILE A 41 -5.99 -0.72 8.31
CA ILE A 41 -5.40 -1.91 7.69
C ILE A 41 -5.85 -3.17 8.43
N GLN A 42 -5.88 -3.15 9.77
CA GLN A 42 -6.36 -4.27 10.57
C GLN A 42 -7.85 -4.57 10.32
N GLU A 43 -8.69 -3.54 10.19
CA GLU A 43 -10.10 -3.69 9.81
C GLU A 43 -10.23 -4.34 8.43
N MET A 44 -9.49 -3.86 7.44
CA MET A 44 -9.50 -4.42 6.08
C MET A 44 -9.10 -5.89 6.06
N ILE A 45 -8.06 -6.27 6.82
CA ILE A 45 -7.64 -7.68 6.98
C ILE A 45 -8.77 -8.50 7.59
N THR A 46 -9.39 -8.00 8.65
CA THR A 46 -10.39 -8.73 9.43
C THR A 46 -11.66 -8.98 8.61
N GLN A 47 -12.01 -8.02 7.74
CA GLN A 47 -13.22 -8.07 6.92
C GLN A 47 -13.00 -8.66 5.53
N ASN A 48 -11.76 -9.03 5.18
CA ASN A 48 -11.36 -9.36 3.80
C ASN A 48 -11.78 -8.28 2.80
N ASP A 49 -11.61 -7.01 3.19
CA ASP A 49 -12.01 -5.87 2.39
C ASP A 49 -11.08 -5.69 1.19
N THR A 50 -11.61 -6.00 0.01
CA THR A 50 -10.89 -5.91 -1.27
C THR A 50 -11.33 -4.70 -2.10
N VAL A 51 -12.17 -3.83 -1.56
CA VAL A 51 -12.64 -2.61 -2.26
C VAL A 51 -11.81 -1.41 -1.84
N ASN A 52 -11.43 -1.35 -0.56
CA ASN A 52 -10.67 -0.24 -0.01
C ASN A 52 -9.16 -0.48 -0.01
N GLY A 53 -8.41 0.61 0.10
CA GLY A 53 -6.96 0.60 0.20
C GLY A 53 -6.44 1.79 1.00
N ILE A 54 -5.18 1.72 1.42
CA ILE A 54 -4.44 2.85 1.99
C ILE A 54 -3.38 3.28 0.99
N HIS A 55 -3.25 4.59 0.78
CA HIS A 55 -2.22 5.20 -0.03
C HIS A 55 -1.38 6.11 0.87
N TYR A 56 -0.10 5.80 1.06
CA TYR A 56 0.83 6.69 1.73
C TYR A 56 1.56 7.52 0.68
N HIS A 57 1.51 8.84 0.82
CA HIS A 57 2.27 9.77 -0.01
C HIS A 57 3.35 10.44 0.86
N PHE A 58 4.62 10.34 0.46
CA PHE A 58 5.74 11.02 1.11
C PHE A 58 6.02 12.34 0.40
N THR A 59 5.74 13.45 1.07
CA THR A 59 6.05 14.79 0.53
C THR A 59 7.56 15.00 0.37
N ASP A 60 7.97 16.05 -0.35
CA ASP A 60 9.40 16.40 -0.50
C ASP A 60 10.09 16.73 0.85
N HIS A 61 9.32 17.05 1.88
CA HIS A 61 9.82 17.32 3.23
C HIS A 61 9.89 16.07 4.10
N CYS A 62 9.51 14.91 3.58
CA CYS A 62 9.53 13.68 4.34
C CYS A 62 10.98 13.21 4.58
N THR A 63 11.26 12.81 5.81
CA THR A 63 12.54 12.20 6.16
C THR A 63 12.52 10.70 5.93
N TYR A 64 13.70 10.10 5.75
CA TYR A 64 13.85 8.64 5.71
C TYR A 64 13.22 7.96 6.95
N LYS A 65 13.24 8.63 8.11
CA LYS A 65 12.58 8.14 9.32
C LYS A 65 11.07 7.95 9.14
N ASN A 66 10.39 8.85 8.43
CA ASN A 66 8.95 8.71 8.16
C ASN A 66 8.67 7.47 7.30
N PHE A 67 9.51 7.23 6.30
CA PHE A 67 9.46 6.03 5.47
C PHE A 67 9.63 4.75 6.31
N LEU A 68 10.63 4.71 7.19
CA LEU A 68 10.81 3.58 8.12
C LEU A 68 9.61 3.37 9.04
N CYS A 69 8.95 4.45 9.48
CA CYS A 69 7.75 4.33 10.31
C CYS A 69 6.59 3.65 9.56
N VAL A 70 6.39 3.95 8.27
CA VAL A 70 5.40 3.25 7.44
C VAL A 70 5.76 1.78 7.30
N LEU A 71 7.01 1.47 6.95
CA LEU A 71 7.47 0.07 6.85
C LEU A 71 7.28 -0.69 8.16
N ASN A 72 7.55 -0.06 9.31
CA ASN A 72 7.34 -0.68 10.61
C ASN A 72 5.85 -1.01 10.85
N VAL A 73 4.92 -0.13 10.46
CA VAL A 73 3.47 -0.42 10.52
C VAL A 73 3.16 -1.64 9.64
N LEU A 74 3.68 -1.70 8.41
CA LEU A 74 3.42 -2.81 7.49
C LEU A 74 3.99 -4.14 8.00
N CYS A 75 5.22 -4.13 8.55
CA CYS A 75 5.86 -5.32 9.11
C CYS A 75 5.09 -5.91 10.30
N GLN A 76 4.44 -5.06 11.11
CA GLN A 76 3.62 -5.50 12.24
C GLN A 76 2.31 -6.17 11.79
N MET A 77 1.86 -5.88 10.57
CA MET A 77 0.63 -6.43 10.01
C MET A 77 0.97 -7.70 9.25
N HIS A 78 1.21 -8.81 9.96
CA HIS A 78 1.56 -10.14 9.44
C HIS A 78 0.62 -10.72 8.36
N ARG A 79 -0.48 -10.03 8.02
CA ARG A 79 -1.53 -10.43 7.08
C ARG A 79 -1.86 -9.38 6.01
N VAL A 80 -1.11 -8.28 5.90
CA VAL A 80 -1.18 -7.43 4.71
C VAL A 80 -0.58 -8.22 3.57
N GLN A 81 -1.43 -8.67 2.66
CA GLN A 81 -0.99 -9.55 1.59
C GLN A 81 -0.23 -8.79 0.50
N TRP A 82 -0.55 -7.50 0.28
CA TRP A 82 0.03 -6.75 -0.83
C TRP A 82 0.30 -5.29 -0.46
N HIS A 83 1.53 -4.87 -0.68
CA HIS A 83 1.92 -3.47 -0.74
C HIS A 83 2.78 -3.24 -1.99
N MET A 84 2.66 -2.06 -2.58
CA MET A 84 3.37 -1.67 -3.81
C MET A 84 4.02 -0.31 -3.60
N HIS A 85 5.25 -0.16 -4.08
CA HIS A 85 6.03 1.07 -4.01
C HIS A 85 6.13 1.69 -5.41
N ASP A 86 5.80 2.96 -5.56
CA ASP A 86 6.06 3.71 -6.80
C ASP A 86 6.48 5.14 -6.47
N GLY A 87 7.74 5.49 -6.77
CA GLY A 87 8.29 6.80 -6.43
C GLY A 87 8.15 7.13 -4.94
N THR A 88 7.39 8.19 -4.67
CA THR A 88 7.08 8.74 -3.33
C THR A 88 5.86 8.12 -2.69
N ASP A 89 5.37 7.00 -3.21
CA ASP A 89 4.05 6.47 -2.86
C ASP A 89 4.11 4.99 -2.47
N ILE A 90 3.30 4.63 -1.46
CA ILE A 90 3.08 3.23 -1.06
C ILE A 90 1.59 2.96 -1.06
N TRP A 91 1.19 1.95 -1.83
CA TRP A 91 -0.18 1.48 -1.92
C TRP A 91 -0.34 0.18 -1.16
N VAL A 92 -1.34 0.09 -0.28
CA VAL A 92 -1.62 -1.08 0.57
C VAL A 92 -3.06 -1.51 0.37
N PHE A 93 -3.27 -2.79 0.08
CA PHE A 93 -4.61 -3.34 -0.16
C PHE A 93 -4.66 -4.86 0.01
N GLN A 94 -5.85 -5.41 0.22
CA GLN A 94 -6.07 -6.86 0.17
C GLN A 94 -6.36 -7.31 -1.26
N GLN A 95 -5.76 -8.41 -1.68
CA GLN A 95 -6.15 -9.06 -2.93
C GLN A 95 -7.26 -10.06 -2.67
N SER A 96 -8.28 -10.09 -3.51
CA SER A 96 -9.34 -11.08 -3.37
C SER A 96 -8.77 -12.48 -3.64
N PRO A 97 -9.08 -13.49 -2.80
CA PRO A 97 -8.58 -14.85 -2.98
C PRO A 97 -9.07 -15.49 -4.30
N TYR A 98 -10.12 -14.94 -4.92
CA TYR A 98 -10.68 -15.45 -6.17
C TYR A 98 -9.93 -14.98 -7.44
N TYR A 99 -8.98 -14.04 -7.33
CA TYR A 99 -8.15 -13.63 -8.48
C TYR A 99 -7.03 -14.61 -8.82
N TYR A 100 -6.84 -15.68 -8.04
CA TYR A 100 -5.83 -16.71 -8.31
C TYR A 100 -6.10 -17.55 -9.58
N SER A 101 -7.29 -17.49 -10.19
CA SER A 101 -7.56 -18.26 -11.41
C SER A 101 -7.13 -17.57 -12.71
N SER A 102 -6.77 -16.28 -12.70
CA SER A 102 -6.56 -15.52 -13.95
C SER A 102 -5.14 -14.97 -14.14
N PHE A 103 -4.32 -14.94 -13.08
CA PHE A 103 -2.97 -14.32 -13.12
C PHE A 103 -1.81 -15.27 -12.82
N VAL A 104 -2.05 -16.58 -12.69
CA VAL A 104 -0.97 -17.59 -12.72
C VAL A 104 -0.49 -17.76 -14.17
N MET A 105 0.17 -16.73 -14.70
CA MET A 105 0.86 -16.78 -16.00
C MET A 105 2.02 -15.78 -16.09
N TYR A 106 2.57 -15.29 -14.96
CA TYR A 106 3.90 -14.67 -14.95
C TYR A 106 4.64 -14.98 -13.63
N PRO A 107 5.41 -16.08 -13.58
CA PRO A 107 6.23 -16.44 -12.41
C PRO A 107 7.47 -15.54 -12.24
N ASP A 108 7.77 -14.66 -13.18
CA ASP A 108 9.13 -14.13 -13.36
C ASP A 108 9.41 -12.76 -12.70
N PHE A 109 8.70 -12.40 -11.63
CA PHE A 109 9.03 -11.19 -10.87
C PHE A 109 9.32 -11.48 -9.40
N TYR A 110 10.42 -12.19 -9.15
CA TYR A 110 11.28 -11.97 -8.00
C TYR A 110 12.74 -12.27 -8.40
N PRO A 111 13.71 -11.35 -8.18
CA PRO A 111 15.11 -11.72 -8.07
C PRO A 111 15.40 -12.45 -6.75
#